data_AF-A0A0T9KLI8-F1
#
_entry.id   AF-A0A0T9KLI8-F1
#
_cell.length_a   1.000
_cell.length_b   1.000
_cell.length_c   1.000
_cell.angle_alpha   90.00
_cell.angle_beta   90.00
_cell.angle_gamma   90.00
#
_symmetry.space_group_name_H-M   'P 1'
#
loop_
_entity.id
_entity.type
_entity.pdbx_description
1 polymer ?
#
loop_
_entity_poly.entity_id
_entity_poly.type
_entity_poly.pdbx_seq_one_letter_code
_entity_poly.pdbx_strand_id
1 'polypeptide(L)'
;MKERELTIRELASVMLGQSMNYNQMIEAIALKFPNAEMSISVLRIRVRSMVLSPHADITRRNGRKTQYTLNSISEDFFRFSDTQVKRNKSEPRTKSARMPFDEKERVYCLRVSIIDQLLRNVRLAH
;
A
#
# COMPACT_ATOMS: atom_id res chain seq x y z
N MET A 1 22.59 9.52 18.79
CA MET A 1 22.97 9.21 17.39
C MET A 1 21.68 9.08 16.59
N LYS A 2 21.65 9.52 15.34
CA LYS A 2 20.44 9.44 14.51
C LYS A 2 20.38 8.04 13.90
N GLU A 3 19.40 7.23 14.30
CA GLU A 3 19.20 5.90 13.73
C GLU A 3 18.90 6.02 12.23
N ARG A 4 19.56 5.19 11.42
CA ARG A 4 19.32 5.17 9.98
C ARG A 4 18.09 4.34 9.67
N GLU A 5 17.37 4.67 8.60
CA GLU A 5 16.29 3.80 8.13
C GLU A 5 16.88 2.50 7.54
N LEU A 6 16.32 1.36 7.94
CA LEU A 6 16.69 0.06 7.41
C LEU A 6 16.21 -0.08 5.95
N THR A 7 17.10 -0.54 5.07
CA THR A 7 16.80 -0.73 3.65
C THR A 7 16.01 -2.02 3.39
N ILE A 8 15.36 -2.11 2.22
CA ILE A 8 14.59 -3.30 1.85
C ILE A 8 15.49 -4.53 1.63
N ARG A 9 16.74 -4.31 1.19
CA ARG A 9 17.75 -5.36 1.00
C ARG A 9 18.16 -5.97 2.34
N GLU A 10 18.37 -5.11 3.33
CA GLU A 10 18.69 -5.54 4.69
C GLU A 10 17.54 -6.31 5.32
N LEU A 11 16.30 -5.83 5.14
CA LEU A 11 15.11 -6.56 5.55
C LEU A 11 15.03 -7.95 4.89
N ALA A 12 15.23 -8.02 3.57
CA ALA A 12 15.22 -9.29 2.84
C ALA A 12 16.30 -10.24 3.39
N SER A 13 17.49 -9.73 3.73
CA SER A 13 18.58 -10.52 4.33
C SER A 13 18.26 -11.08 5.71
N VAL A 14 17.32 -10.48 6.45
CA VAL A 14 16.85 -10.96 7.75
C VAL A 14 15.81 -12.05 7.55
N MET A 15 14.92 -11.88 6.57
CA MET A 15 13.81 -12.80 6.33
C MET A 15 14.19 -14.05 5.53
N LEU A 16 15.30 -14.02 4.79
CA LEU A 16 15.66 -15.08 3.86
C LEU A 16 15.83 -16.42 4.58
N GLY A 17 15.02 -17.41 4.17
CA GLY A 17 15.03 -18.77 4.73
C GLY A 17 14.43 -18.91 6.14
N GLN A 18 13.90 -17.83 6.73
CA GLN A 18 13.35 -17.85 8.09
C GLN A 18 11.83 -17.61 8.09
N SER A 19 11.10 -18.43 8.84
CA SER A 19 9.66 -18.22 9.08
C SER A 19 9.47 -17.32 10.29
N MET A 20 8.98 -16.10 10.06
CA MET A 20 8.88 -15.08 11.09
C MET A 20 7.53 -14.37 11.07
N ASN A 21 7.05 -13.97 12.25
CA ASN A 21 6.01 -12.96 12.39
C ASN A 21 6.62 -11.56 12.52
N TYR A 22 5.80 -10.51 12.48
CA TYR A 22 6.29 -9.13 12.53
C TYR A 22 7.12 -8.79 13.78
N ASN A 23 6.78 -9.34 14.95
CA ASN A 23 7.54 -9.07 16.18
C ASN A 23 8.93 -9.73 16.10
N GLN A 24 8.98 -10.97 15.62
CA GLN A 24 10.24 -11.68 15.39
C GLN A 24 11.12 -10.95 14.36
N MET A 25 10.52 -10.39 13.30
CA MET A 25 11.26 -9.58 12.34
C MET A 25 11.88 -8.33 12.99
N ILE A 26 11.14 -7.63 13.86
CA ILE A 26 11.65 -6.46 14.58
C ILE A 26 12.82 -6.84 15.49
N GLU A 27 12.67 -7.92 16.27
CA GLU A 27 13.74 -8.42 17.15
C GLU A 27 14.99 -8.81 16.34
N ALA A 28 14.81 -9.49 15.21
CA ALA A 28 15.91 -9.89 14.34
C ALA A 28 16.60 -8.70 13.64
N ILE A 29 15.84 -7.66 13.30
CA ILE A 29 16.38 -6.40 12.78
C ILE A 29 17.24 -5.72 13.85
N ALA A 30 16.72 -5.58 15.08
CA ALA A 30 17.46 -4.96 16.18
C ALA A 30 18.76 -5.71 16.51
N LEU A 31 18.75 -7.04 16.40
CA LEU A 31 19.92 -7.88 16.65
C LEU A 31 20.97 -7.77 15.53
N LYS A 32 20.55 -7.76 14.26
CA LYS A 32 21.46 -7.76 13.11
C LYS A 32 21.93 -6.35 12.72
N PHE A 33 21.11 -5.34 12.98
CA PHE A 33 21.35 -3.94 12.59
C PHE A 33 21.05 -2.99 13.77
N PRO A 34 21.89 -2.95 14.81
CA PRO A 34 21.61 -2.19 16.04
C PRO A 34 21.56 -0.66 15.85
N ASN A 35 22.10 -0.16 14.74
CA ASN A 35 22.10 1.26 14.39
C ASN A 35 21.01 1.65 13.38
N ALA A 36 20.11 0.73 13.04
CA ALA A 36 19.05 0.94 12.07
C ALA A 36 17.68 0.60 12.65
N GLU A 37 16.68 1.38 12.28
CA GLU A 37 15.30 1.17 12.71
C GLU A 37 14.38 0.99 11.50
N MET A 38 13.31 0.23 11.70
CA MET A 38 12.17 0.18 10.80
C MET A 38 10.89 0.17 11.61
N SER A 39 10.06 1.20 11.42
CA SER A 39 8.75 1.25 12.07
C SER A 39 7.86 0.09 11.61
N ILE A 40 6.98 -0.37 12.50
CA ILE A 40 6.05 -1.48 12.22
C ILE A 40 5.15 -1.21 11.00
N SER A 41 4.78 0.05 10.76
CA SER A 41 3.97 0.45 9.61
C SER A 41 4.75 0.27 8.30
N VAL A 42 6.01 0.71 8.27
CA VAL A 42 6.90 0.53 7.12
C VAL A 42 7.17 -0.95 6.88
N LEU A 43 7.46 -1.72 7.94
CA LEU A 43 7.67 -3.16 7.84
C LEU A 43 6.47 -3.88 7.19
N ARG A 44 5.25 -3.60 7.64
CA ARG A 44 4.02 -4.17 7.06
C ARG A 44 3.87 -3.82 5.58
N ILE A 45 4.18 -2.58 5.19
CA ILE A 45 4.12 -2.16 3.78
C ILE A 45 5.16 -2.92 2.95
N ARG A 46 6.40 -3.04 3.45
CA ARG A 46 7.47 -3.75 2.73
C ARG A 46 7.17 -5.24 2.59
N VAL A 47 6.76 -5.92 3.65
CA VAL A 47 6.36 -7.34 3.59
C VAL A 47 5.17 -7.52 2.64
N ARG A 48 4.17 -6.64 2.68
CA ARG A 48 3.05 -6.68 1.72
C ARG A 48 3.53 -6.50 0.28
N SER A 49 4.49 -5.62 0.02
CA SER A 49 5.04 -5.44 -1.32
C SER A 49 5.78 -6.67 -1.83
N MET A 50 6.49 -7.40 -0.95
CA MET A 50 7.10 -8.69 -1.29
C MET A 50 6.02 -9.72 -1.65
N VAL A 51 4.96 -9.83 -0.84
CA VAL A 51 3.84 -10.76 -1.08
C VAL A 51 3.11 -10.52 -2.40
N LEU A 52 3.01 -9.26 -2.83
CA LEU A 52 2.32 -8.89 -4.06
C LEU A 52 3.24 -8.88 -5.29
N SER A 53 4.54 -9.09 -5.12
CA SER A 53 5.48 -9.00 -6.22
C SER A 53 5.69 -10.35 -6.89
N PRO A 54 5.73 -10.42 -8.24
CA PRO A 54 6.18 -11.61 -8.94
C PRO A 54 7.70 -11.86 -8.78
N HIS A 55 8.43 -10.88 -8.24
CA HIS A 55 9.90 -10.89 -8.13
C HIS A 55 10.40 -11.36 -6.76
N ALA A 56 9.50 -11.76 -5.85
CA ALA A 56 9.81 -12.31 -4.54
C ALA A 56 8.96 -13.56 -4.28
N ASP A 57 9.62 -14.68 -3.97
CA ASP A 57 8.92 -15.88 -3.51
C ASP A 57 8.82 -15.84 -1.99
N ILE A 58 7.62 -15.52 -1.50
CA ILE A 58 7.31 -15.43 -0.09
C ILE A 58 6.07 -16.24 0.22
N THR A 59 6.20 -17.14 1.18
CA THR A 59 5.06 -17.95 1.65
C THR A 59 4.45 -17.31 2.87
N ARG A 60 3.11 -17.21 2.87
CA ARG A 60 2.32 -16.71 3.99
C ARG A 60 1.59 -17.88 4.63
N ARG A 61 1.90 -18.18 5.89
CA ARG A 61 1.17 -19.17 6.69
C ARG A 61 0.23 -18.46 7.66
N ASN A 62 -1.06 -18.66 7.47
CA ASN A 62 -2.08 -18.18 8.41
C ASN A 62 -2.26 -19.20 9.53
N GLY A 63 -2.24 -18.73 10.77
CA GLY A 63 -2.43 -19.51 12.00
C GLY A 63 -2.75 -18.56 13.15
N ARG A 64 -2.48 -18.95 14.41
CA ARG A 64 -2.66 -18.05 15.57
C ARG A 64 -1.89 -16.73 15.42
N LYS A 65 -0.72 -16.79 14.79
CA LYS A 65 0.04 -15.63 14.30
C LYS A 65 0.35 -15.88 12.83
N THR A 66 0.20 -14.84 12.00
CA THR A 66 0.62 -14.94 10.59
C THR A 66 2.14 -14.99 10.54
N GLN A 67 2.67 -15.98 9.83
CA GLN A 67 4.10 -16.12 9.57
C GLN A 67 4.38 -15.90 8.09
N TYR A 68 5.54 -15.34 7.81
CA TYR A 68 6.05 -15.10 6.48
C TYR A 68 7.43 -15.77 6.36
N THR A 69 7.64 -16.50 5.28
CA THR A 69 8.95 -17.09 4.95
C THR A 69 9.36 -16.59 3.58
N LEU A 70 10.46 -15.84 3.51
CA LEU A 70 11.02 -15.39 2.24
C LEU A 70 11.95 -16.49 1.72
N ASN A 71 11.54 -17.17 0.66
CA ASN A 71 12.31 -18.28 0.07
C ASN A 71 13.38 -17.75 -0.89
N SER A 72 12.97 -16.82 -1.77
CA SER A 72 13.87 -16.19 -2.74
C SER A 72 13.40 -14.78 -3.09
N ILE A 73 14.32 -13.96 -3.56
CA ILE A 73 14.04 -12.61 -4.03
C ILE A 73 14.98 -12.28 -5.18
N SER A 74 14.43 -11.79 -6.29
CA SER A 74 15.20 -11.43 -7.48
C SER A 74 15.71 -9.99 -7.41
N GLU A 75 16.78 -9.71 -8.15
CA GLU A 75 17.37 -8.37 -8.20
C GLU A 75 16.41 -7.31 -8.77
N ASP A 76 15.49 -7.73 -9.63
CA ASP A 76 14.46 -6.87 -10.22
C ASP A 76 13.52 -6.30 -9.15
N PHE A 77 13.22 -7.06 -8.08
CA PHE A 77 12.44 -6.55 -6.96
C PHE A 77 13.08 -5.28 -6.38
N PHE A 78 14.40 -5.32 -6.17
CA PHE A 78 15.12 -4.18 -5.60
C PHE A 78 15.09 -2.97 -6.54
N ARG A 79 15.32 -3.19 -7.84
CA ARG A 79 15.25 -2.13 -8.87
C ARG A 79 13.89 -1.43 -8.91
N PHE A 80 12.80 -2.18 -8.84
CA PHE A 80 11.44 -1.62 -8.81
C PHE A 80 11.11 -0.95 -7.48
N SER A 81 11.64 -1.47 -6.37
CA SER A 81 11.39 -0.90 -5.04
C SER A 81 12.08 0.47 -4.86
N ASP A 82 13.29 0.64 -5.39
CA ASP A 82 14.05 1.89 -5.31
C ASP A 82 13.49 2.98 -6.25
N THR A 83 13.00 2.59 -7.42
CA THR A 83 12.39 3.54 -8.39
C THR A 83 11.05 4.11 -7.89
N GLN A 84 10.25 3.33 -7.16
CA GLN A 84 9.00 3.81 -6.55
C GLN A 84 9.23 4.82 -5.43
N VAL A 85 10.33 4.69 -4.65
CA VAL A 85 10.69 5.66 -3.60
C VAL A 85 11.04 7.02 -4.19
N LYS A 86 11.67 7.06 -5.38
CA LYS A 86 12.03 8.31 -6.07
C LYS A 86 10.80 9.05 -6.62
N ARG A 87 9.81 8.33 -7.16
CA ARG A 87 8.56 8.95 -7.68
C ARG A 87 7.68 9.59 -6.60
N ASN A 88 7.71 9.06 -5.37
CA ASN A 88 6.91 9.61 -4.27
C ASN A 88 7.49 10.90 -3.66
N LYS A 89 8.75 11.24 -3.95
CA LYS A 89 9.38 12.49 -3.47
C LYS A 89 9.19 13.67 -4.43
N SER A 90 8.81 13.43 -5.68
CA SER A 90 8.84 14.46 -6.72
C SER A 90 7.54 15.25 -6.89
N GLU A 91 6.38 14.77 -6.46
CA GLU A 91 5.13 15.51 -6.70
C GLU A 91 4.12 15.37 -5.55
N PRO A 92 3.58 16.48 -4.99
CA PRO A 92 2.36 16.39 -4.21
C PRO A 92 1.27 15.82 -5.12
N ARG A 93 0.59 14.75 -4.67
CA ARG A 93 -0.63 14.28 -5.31
C ARG A 93 -1.72 15.32 -5.16
N THR A 94 -1.67 16.37 -5.96
CA THR A 94 -2.83 17.22 -6.23
C THR A 94 -3.78 16.34 -7.01
N LYS A 95 -4.69 15.64 -6.31
CA LYS A 95 -5.87 15.08 -6.98
C LYS A 95 -6.46 16.25 -7.75
N SER A 96 -6.53 16.17 -9.08
CA SER A 96 -7.28 17.17 -9.84
C SER A 96 -8.67 17.20 -9.22
N ALA A 97 -9.05 18.32 -8.60
CA ALA A 97 -10.44 18.51 -8.22
C ALA A 97 -11.27 18.18 -9.45
N ARG A 98 -12.21 17.24 -9.33
CA ARG A 98 -13.11 16.90 -10.45
C ARG A 98 -13.65 18.22 -10.97
N MET A 99 -13.34 18.57 -12.21
CA MET A 99 -13.85 19.77 -12.85
C MET A 99 -15.38 19.77 -12.70
N PRO A 100 -16.04 20.93 -12.56
CA PRO A 100 -17.49 20.99 -12.52
C PRO A 100 -18.11 20.15 -13.65
N PHE A 101 -19.25 19.50 -13.38
CA PHE A 101 -19.96 18.64 -14.34
C PHE A 101 -19.89 19.18 -15.77
N ASP A 102 -19.46 18.33 -16.71
CA ASP A 102 -19.44 18.66 -18.14
C ASP A 102 -20.87 18.98 -18.61
N GLU A 103 -21.00 19.72 -19.71
CA GLU A 103 -22.28 20.21 -20.23
C GLU A 103 -23.30 19.07 -20.40
N LYS A 104 -22.83 17.89 -20.84
CA LYS A 104 -23.65 16.67 -20.97
C LYS A 104 -24.17 16.17 -19.62
N GLU A 105 -23.31 16.19 -18.60
CA GLU A 105 -23.68 15.78 -17.24
C GLU A 105 -24.66 16.78 -16.60
N ARG A 106 -24.51 18.09 -16.89
CA ARG A 106 -25.46 19.13 -16.43
C ARG A 106 -26.84 18.95 -17.04
N VAL A 107 -26.91 18.74 -18.35
CA VAL A 107 -28.18 18.49 -19.06
C VAL A 107 -28.86 17.23 -18.51
N TYR A 108 -28.09 16.18 -18.22
CA TYR A 108 -28.62 14.98 -17.58
C TYR A 108 -29.20 15.27 -16.19
N CYS A 109 -28.45 15.95 -15.33
CA CYS A 109 -28.91 16.32 -13.98
C CYS A 109 -30.18 17.17 -14.01
N LEU A 110 -30.28 18.13 -14.94
CA LEU A 110 -31.47 18.98 -15.11
C LEU A 110 -32.69 18.19 -15.58
N ARG A 111 -32.51 17.24 -16.50
CA ARG A 111 -33.61 16.35 -16.95
C ARG A 111 -34.12 15.50 -15.79
N VAL A 112 -33.21 14.92 -15.00
CA VAL A 112 -33.56 14.10 -13.83
C VAL A 112 -34.28 14.93 -12.78
N SER A 113 -33.85 16.18 -12.51
CA SER A 113 -34.51 17.04 -11.52
C SER A 113 -35.94 17.41 -11.92
N ILE A 114 -36.18 17.68 -13.20
CA ILE A 114 -37.52 17.97 -13.72
C ILE A 114 -38.43 16.75 -13.55
N ILE A 115 -37.93 15.55 -13.87
CA ILE A 115 -38.69 14.30 -13.71
C ILE A 115 -39.02 14.06 -12.22
N ASP A 116 -38.04 14.22 -11.32
CA ASP A 116 -38.28 14.05 -9.87
C ASP A 116 -39.34 15.02 -9.35
N GLN A 117 -39.31 16.28 -9.81
CA GLN A 117 -40.28 17.29 -9.42
C GLN A 117 -41.70 16.98 -9.91
N LEU A 118 -41.84 16.47 -11.13
CA LEU A 118 -43.13 16.01 -11.66
C LEU A 118 -43.67 14.81 -10.88
N LEU A 119 -42.81 13.85 -10.54
CA LEU A 119 -43.19 12.66 -9.77
C LEU A 119 -43.53 12.99 -8.30
N ARG A 120 -42.88 13.99 -7.71
CA ARG A 120 -43.22 14.48 -6.36
C ARG A 120 -44.66 14.97 -6.27
N ASN A 121 -45.13 15.71 -7.27
CA ASN A 121 -46.51 16.23 -7.29
C ASN A 121 -47.54 15.10 -7.35
N VAL A 122 -47.22 13.99 -8.03
CA VAL A 122 -48.07 12.79 -8.07
C VAL A 122 -48.06 12.03 -6.74
N ARG A 123 -46.91 11.99 -6.04
CA ARG A 123 -46.77 11.35 -4.72
C ARG A 123 -47.45 12.09 -3.58
N LEU A 124 -47.67 13.40 -3.72
CA LEU A 124 -48.34 14.24 -2.71
C LEU A 124 -49.86 14.36 -2.95
N ALA A 125 -50.38 13.88 -4.08
CA ALA A 125 -51.79 13.92 -4.44
C ALA A 125 -52.55 12.61 -4.11
N HIS A 126 -51.90 11.67 -3.44
CA HIS A 126 -52.44 10.44 -2.86
C HIS A 126 -52.21 10.45 -1.34
#